data_AF-A0A970IWP6-F1
#
_entry.id   AF-A0A970IWP6-F1
#
_cell.length_a   1.000
_cell.length_b   1.000
_cell.length_c   1.000
_cell.angle_alpha   90.00
_cell.angle_beta   90.00
_cell.angle_gamma   90.00
#
_symmetry.space_group_name_H-M   'P 1'
#
loop_
_entity.id
_entity.type
_entity.pdbx_description
1 polymer ?
#
loop_
_entity_poly.entity_id
_entity_poly.type
_entity_poly.pdbx_seq_one_letter_code
_entity_poly.pdbx_strand_id
1 'polypeptide(L)'
;MKKITTISIFILMLFALVNCSKTKYQVTFVVNDDSETVIVKKVKSGATLSDFDFDYIKKTYLFDYWLNEKTNLKFDFKKPIEEDLTIIGVWKEDGIRRGTFGREYPSYYEKDVPLIEDAHVVYINLDGFARYYYDEALSRDENNLPTLRSILAEGVFFQDFRTTAPSVTNPVQNMIISGATSAITKNVYRYYDRNTNVVIQQARENAAETIVDRVVDADLSIASVSFYLAESRLTSNDPRKLYIPPDTTNPKVVARGTA
;
A
#
# COMPACT_ATOMS: atom_id res chain seq x y z
N MET A 1 -7.97 54.41 79.56
CA MET A 1 -7.08 54.66 78.40
C MET A 1 -7.31 53.57 77.36
N LYS A 2 -7.76 53.99 76.16
CA LYS A 2 -7.68 53.36 74.81
C LYS A 2 -8.18 51.90 74.65
N LYS A 3 -9.38 51.68 74.05
CA LYS A 3 -9.67 51.50 72.59
C LYS A 3 -9.47 50.00 72.19
N ILE A 4 -10.33 49.24 71.50
CA ILE A 4 -11.22 49.45 70.34
C ILE A 4 -12.16 48.22 70.16
N THR A 5 -13.37 48.49 69.65
CA THR A 5 -14.37 47.74 68.85
C THR A 5 -13.96 46.38 68.21
N THR A 6 -14.82 45.36 67.98
CA THR A 6 -15.63 45.13 66.73
C THR A 6 -16.37 43.74 66.70
N ILE A 7 -17.68 43.74 66.33
CA ILE A 7 -18.55 42.85 65.48
C ILE A 7 -18.29 41.32 65.31
N SER A 8 -19.37 40.48 65.31
CA SER A 8 -19.71 39.40 64.32
C SER A 8 -21.07 38.72 64.66
N ILE A 9 -22.15 38.80 63.87
CA ILE A 9 -22.53 38.12 62.58
C ILE A 9 -22.87 36.62 62.79
N PHE A 10 -24.17 36.28 62.92
CA PHE A 10 -25.11 35.76 61.89
C PHE A 10 -24.84 34.29 61.49
N ILE A 11 -25.64 33.37 62.05
CA ILE A 11 -25.78 31.97 61.62
C ILE A 11 -26.70 31.97 60.40
N LEU A 12 -26.10 31.86 59.20
CA LEU A 12 -26.81 31.59 57.96
C LEU A 12 -26.75 30.09 57.69
N MET A 13 -27.92 29.47 57.77
CA MET A 13 -28.21 28.09 57.40
C MET A 13 -27.84 27.89 55.92
N LEU A 14 -26.64 27.36 55.65
CA LEU A 14 -26.19 27.01 54.31
C LEU A 14 -26.89 25.72 53.90
N PHE A 15 -28.01 25.85 53.18
CA PHE A 15 -28.45 24.83 52.24
C PHE A 15 -27.26 24.54 51.32
N ALA A 16 -26.61 23.40 51.50
CA ALA A 16 -25.74 22.83 50.49
C ALA A 16 -26.65 22.45 49.31
N LEU A 17 -26.89 23.42 48.43
CA LEU A 17 -27.36 23.19 47.08
C LEU A 17 -26.37 22.19 46.47
N VAL A 18 -26.80 20.93 46.35
CA VAL A 18 -26.21 19.99 45.42
C VAL A 18 -26.36 20.66 44.06
N ASN A 19 -25.30 21.33 43.64
CA ASN A 19 -25.17 21.89 42.31
C ASN A 19 -25.09 20.67 41.38
N CYS A 20 -26.25 20.13 41.02
CA CYS A 20 -26.41 19.22 39.90
C CYS A 20 -26.22 20.05 38.63
N SER A 21 -25.02 20.62 38.47
CA SER A 21 -24.57 21.08 37.18
C SER A 21 -24.61 19.85 36.29
N LYS A 22 -25.44 19.88 35.25
CA LYS A 22 -25.53 18.83 34.23
C LYS A 22 -24.23 18.84 33.42
N THR A 23 -23.11 18.54 34.06
CA THR A 23 -21.80 18.43 33.43
C THR A 23 -21.94 17.42 32.31
N LYS A 24 -21.60 17.83 31.10
CA LYS A 24 -21.62 16.97 29.93
C LYS A 24 -20.19 16.69 29.52
N TYR A 25 -19.92 15.45 29.19
CA TYR A 25 -18.64 15.02 28.65
C TYR A 25 -18.76 14.70 27.18
N GLN A 26 -17.67 14.94 26.46
CA GLN A 26 -17.50 14.60 25.07
C GLN A 26 -16.81 13.25 24.94
N VAL A 27 -17.43 12.38 24.16
CA VAL A 27 -16.88 11.08 23.78
C VAL A 27 -16.60 11.12 22.29
N THR A 28 -15.33 10.95 21.93
CA THR A 28 -14.84 10.96 20.55
C THR A 28 -14.52 9.52 20.13
N PHE A 29 -15.20 9.01 19.12
CA PHE A 29 -14.94 7.70 18.52
C PHE A 29 -14.09 7.91 17.28
N VAL A 30 -12.86 7.41 17.31
CA VAL A 30 -11.94 7.39 16.16
C VAL A 30 -12.08 6.04 15.48
N VAL A 31 -12.73 6.01 14.32
CA VAL A 31 -13.04 4.75 13.63
C VAL A 31 -11.80 4.18 12.92
N ASN A 32 -10.96 5.05 12.36
CA ASN A 32 -9.78 4.67 11.58
C ASN A 32 -8.53 5.47 11.99
N ASP A 33 -7.36 4.92 11.66
CA ASP A 33 -6.04 5.55 11.85
C ASP A 33 -5.83 6.80 10.97
N ASP A 34 -6.72 7.08 10.02
CA ASP A 34 -6.61 8.19 9.06
C ASP A 34 -7.16 9.53 9.58
N SER A 35 -7.65 9.59 10.83
CA SER A 35 -8.16 10.80 11.50
C SER A 35 -9.37 11.49 10.84
N GLU A 36 -9.88 10.98 9.71
CA GLU A 36 -10.98 11.61 8.95
C GLU A 36 -12.37 11.08 9.37
N THR A 37 -12.46 9.86 9.89
CA THR A 37 -13.74 9.26 10.32
C THR A 37 -13.90 9.31 11.84
N VAL A 38 -14.45 10.42 12.34
CA VAL A 38 -14.66 10.66 13.77
C VAL A 38 -16.14 10.87 14.08
N ILE A 39 -16.65 10.16 15.08
CA ILE A 39 -18.03 10.35 15.60
C ILE A 39 -17.94 10.96 17.00
N VAL A 40 -18.65 12.06 17.24
CA VAL A 40 -18.65 12.73 18.54
C VAL A 40 -20.00 12.62 19.22
N LYS A 41 -20.03 12.12 20.45
CA LYS A 41 -21.23 12.06 21.31
C LYS A 41 -21.03 12.91 22.56
N LYS A 42 -22.08 13.63 22.96
CA LYS A 42 -22.11 14.36 24.25
C LYS A 42 -23.04 13.65 25.22
N VAL A 43 -22.50 13.22 26.35
CA VAL A 43 -23.24 12.49 27.40
C VAL A 43 -23.24 13.26 28.71
N LYS A 44 -24.21 13.00 29.59
CA LYS A 44 -24.19 13.56 30.95
C LYS A 44 -23.16 12.82 31.79
N SER A 45 -22.57 13.50 32.75
CA SER A 45 -21.76 12.89 33.81
C SER A 45 -22.51 11.72 34.45
N GLY A 46 -21.82 10.60 34.64
CA GLY A 46 -22.38 9.38 35.20
C GLY A 46 -23.21 8.53 34.23
N ALA A 47 -23.45 8.98 32.99
CA ALA A 47 -24.16 8.18 32.00
C ALA A 47 -23.26 7.07 31.45
N THR A 48 -23.86 5.94 31.08
CA THR A 48 -23.21 4.88 30.30
C THR A 48 -23.50 5.05 28.81
N LEU A 49 -22.71 4.39 27.97
CA LEU A 49 -22.93 4.34 26.52
C LEU A 49 -23.51 2.99 26.14
N SER A 50 -24.40 2.96 25.15
CA SER A 50 -24.69 1.72 24.44
C SER A 50 -23.63 1.50 23.37
N ASP A 51 -23.13 0.28 23.27
CA ASP A 51 -22.39 -0.14 22.08
C ASP A 51 -23.28 0.05 20.84
N PHE A 52 -22.68 0.28 19.69
CA PHE A 52 -23.40 0.39 18.44
C PHE A 52 -22.63 -0.35 17.37
N ASP A 53 -23.35 -1.17 16.61
CA ASP A 53 -22.80 -1.80 15.42
C ASP A 53 -22.49 -0.71 14.39
N PHE A 54 -21.34 -0.88 13.76
CA PHE A 54 -20.91 -0.05 12.65
C PHE A 54 -20.75 -0.97 11.45
N ASP A 55 -21.62 -0.84 10.44
CA ASP A 55 -21.63 -1.69 9.23
C ASP A 55 -20.41 -1.49 8.32
N TYR A 56 -19.43 -0.69 8.73
CA TYR A 56 -18.26 -0.40 7.92
C TYR A 56 -17.17 -1.46 8.12
N ILE A 57 -16.91 -2.19 7.05
CA ILE A 57 -15.76 -3.08 6.93
C ILE A 57 -14.61 -2.26 6.35
N LYS A 58 -13.56 -1.99 7.16
CA LYS A 58 -12.26 -1.60 6.62
C LYS A 58 -11.82 -2.76 5.72
N LYS A 59 -11.65 -2.54 4.41
CA LYS A 59 -11.26 -3.61 3.48
C LYS A 59 -10.12 -4.44 4.09
N THR A 60 -10.29 -5.76 4.14
CA THR A 60 -9.39 -6.78 4.73
C THR A 60 -9.31 -6.87 6.25
N TYR A 61 -10.10 -6.09 7.00
CA TYR A 61 -10.14 -6.13 8.46
C TYR A 61 -11.56 -6.15 9.01
N LEU A 62 -11.78 -6.89 10.10
CA LEU A 62 -13.00 -6.89 10.89
C LEU A 62 -12.81 -6.00 12.12
N PHE A 63 -13.85 -5.28 12.49
CA PHE A 63 -13.89 -4.59 13.77
C PHE A 63 -13.79 -5.63 14.90
N ASP A 64 -12.96 -5.35 15.91
CA ASP A 64 -12.76 -6.27 17.04
C ASP A 64 -13.26 -5.67 18.36
N TYR A 65 -12.78 -4.48 18.75
CA TYR A 65 -13.24 -3.78 19.95
C TYR A 65 -12.86 -2.29 19.97
N TRP A 66 -13.44 -1.53 20.91
CA TRP A 66 -13.04 -0.15 21.20
C TRP A 66 -11.94 -0.09 22.27
N LEU A 67 -10.84 0.59 22.00
CA LEU A 67 -9.76 0.87 22.94
C LEU A 67 -9.94 2.25 23.56
N ASN A 68 -9.79 2.38 24.88
CA ASN A 68 -9.72 3.68 25.53
C ASN A 68 -8.29 4.24 25.42
N GLU A 69 -8.14 5.36 24.72
CA GLU A 69 -6.82 5.96 24.40
C GLU A 69 -6.01 6.27 25.66
N LYS A 70 -6.66 6.78 26.72
CA LYS A 70 -5.98 7.20 27.95
C LYS A 70 -5.45 6.02 28.77
N THR A 71 -6.17 4.90 28.75
CA THR A 71 -5.85 3.72 29.59
C THR A 71 -5.18 2.59 28.82
N ASN A 72 -5.23 2.60 27.48
CA ASN A 72 -4.82 1.50 26.61
C ASN A 72 -5.48 0.15 26.96
N LEU A 73 -6.70 0.19 27.50
CA LEU A 73 -7.50 -1.00 27.78
C LEU A 73 -8.77 -1.00 26.93
N LYS A 74 -9.31 -2.20 26.69
CA LYS A 74 -10.63 -2.36 26.05
C LYS A 74 -11.67 -1.54 26.82
N PHE A 75 -12.38 -0.69 26.10
CA PHE A 75 -13.41 0.18 26.64
C PHE A 75 -14.61 -0.64 27.11
N ASP A 76 -15.08 -0.35 28.32
CA ASP A 76 -16.23 -1.01 28.94
C ASP A 76 -17.42 -0.06 28.92
N PHE A 77 -18.38 -0.33 28.04
CA PHE A 77 -19.61 0.45 27.88
C PHE A 77 -20.49 0.51 29.14
N LYS A 78 -20.25 -0.37 30.13
CA LYS A 78 -20.97 -0.36 31.41
C LYS A 78 -20.40 0.65 32.41
N LYS A 79 -19.21 1.19 32.17
CA LYS A 79 -18.61 2.18 33.07
C LYS A 79 -19.24 3.56 32.85
N PRO A 80 -19.53 4.31 33.94
CA PRO A 80 -20.04 5.68 33.83
C PRO A 80 -18.98 6.59 33.20
N ILE A 81 -19.44 7.53 32.37
CA ILE A 81 -18.59 8.57 31.81
C ILE A 81 -18.45 9.72 32.79
N GLU A 82 -17.23 9.94 33.27
CA GLU A 82 -16.88 10.94 34.30
C GLU A 82 -15.89 12.00 33.80
N GLU A 83 -15.44 11.89 32.55
CA GLU A 83 -14.54 12.83 31.89
C GLU A 83 -14.70 12.75 30.36
N ASP A 84 -14.13 13.72 29.65
CA ASP A 84 -14.00 13.64 28.19
C ASP A 84 -13.05 12.49 27.82
N LEU A 85 -13.39 11.74 26.77
CA LEU A 85 -12.61 10.58 26.36
C LEU A 85 -12.58 10.37 24.86
N THR A 86 -11.45 9.86 24.39
CA THR A 86 -11.28 9.33 23.03
C THR A 86 -11.23 7.81 23.11
N ILE A 87 -12.02 7.15 22.26
CA ILE A 87 -11.98 5.70 22.09
C ILE A 87 -11.72 5.35 20.62
N ILE A 88 -10.82 4.41 20.39
CA ILE A 88 -10.25 4.09 19.08
C ILE A 88 -10.72 2.70 18.66
N GLY A 89 -11.18 2.56 17.41
CA GLY A 89 -11.58 1.27 16.86
C GLY A 89 -10.35 0.38 16.62
N VAL A 90 -10.33 -0.80 17.25
CA VAL A 90 -9.31 -1.83 17.01
C VAL A 90 -9.85 -2.83 16.01
N TRP A 91 -9.00 -3.15 15.04
CA TRP A 91 -9.33 -3.97 13.89
C TRP A 91 -8.44 -5.21 13.86
N LYS A 92 -9.00 -6.36 13.50
CA LYS A 92 -8.26 -7.61 13.28
C LYS A 92 -8.38 -8.03 11.83
N GLU A 93 -7.40 -8.76 11.33
CA GLU A 93 -7.49 -9.35 9.99
C GLU A 93 -8.71 -10.27 9.90
N ASP A 94 -9.42 -10.22 8.77
CA ASP A 94 -10.61 -11.06 8.57
C ASP A 94 -10.28 -12.53 8.23
N GLY A 95 -8.99 -12.86 8.19
CA GLY A 95 -8.47 -14.19 7.86
C GLY A 95 -8.59 -14.56 6.38
N ILE A 96 -9.22 -13.72 5.54
CA ILE A 96 -9.38 -13.97 4.11
C ILE A 96 -8.19 -13.34 3.39
N ARG A 97 -7.27 -14.21 2.95
CA ARG A 97 -6.13 -13.79 2.14
C ARG A 97 -6.62 -13.36 0.77
N ARG A 98 -6.40 -12.09 0.47
CA ARG A 98 -6.69 -11.49 -0.83
C ARG A 98 -5.39 -11.03 -1.48
N GLY A 99 -5.23 -11.33 -2.76
CA GLY A 99 -4.18 -10.78 -3.62
C GLY A 99 -4.50 -9.36 -4.07
N THR A 100 -3.77 -8.89 -5.08
CA THR A 100 -3.92 -7.53 -5.63
C THR A 100 -5.38 -7.22 -5.97
N PHE A 101 -5.82 -6.01 -5.62
CA PHE A 101 -7.20 -5.53 -5.78
C PHE A 101 -8.26 -6.25 -4.93
N GLY A 102 -7.87 -6.95 -3.86
CA GLY A 102 -8.83 -7.59 -2.97
C GLY A 102 -9.46 -8.85 -3.56
N ARG A 103 -8.79 -9.49 -4.54
CA ARG A 103 -9.24 -10.78 -5.09
C ARG A 103 -8.80 -11.91 -4.16
N GLU A 104 -9.67 -12.87 -3.88
CA GLU A 104 -9.28 -14.08 -3.16
C GLU A 104 -8.21 -14.84 -3.94
N TYR A 105 -7.27 -15.47 -3.22
CA TYR A 105 -6.32 -16.37 -3.87
C TYR A 105 -7.05 -17.58 -4.47
N PRO A 106 -6.55 -18.15 -5.58
CA PRO A 106 -7.09 -19.40 -6.11
C PRO A 106 -7.05 -20.51 -5.06
N SER A 107 -8.02 -21.43 -5.08
CA SER A 107 -8.13 -22.50 -4.08
C SER A 107 -6.94 -23.47 -4.05
N TYR A 108 -6.15 -23.52 -5.12
CA TYR A 108 -4.93 -24.33 -5.23
C TYR A 108 -3.67 -23.59 -4.74
N TYR A 109 -3.77 -22.31 -4.40
CA TYR A 109 -2.63 -21.55 -3.90
C TYR A 109 -2.42 -21.87 -2.43
N GLU A 110 -1.26 -22.45 -2.13
CA GLU A 110 -0.77 -22.62 -0.77
C GLU A 110 0.47 -21.74 -0.57
N LYS A 111 0.50 -20.99 0.54
CA LYS A 111 1.61 -20.10 0.82
C LYS A 111 2.87 -20.93 1.08
N ASP A 112 3.99 -20.50 0.48
CA ASP A 112 5.31 -21.13 0.63
C ASP A 112 5.39 -22.57 0.09
N VAL A 113 4.37 -23.01 -0.66
CA VAL A 113 4.37 -24.28 -1.39
C VAL A 113 4.47 -24.00 -2.89
N PRO A 114 5.49 -24.54 -3.59
CA PRO A 114 5.63 -24.32 -5.02
C PRO A 114 4.47 -24.99 -5.77
N LEU A 115 3.86 -24.26 -6.70
CA LEU A 115 2.84 -24.84 -7.59
C LEU A 115 3.43 -25.91 -8.52
N ILE A 116 4.69 -25.72 -8.91
CA ILE A 116 5.47 -26.62 -9.75
C ILE A 116 6.88 -26.68 -9.14
N GLU A 117 7.32 -27.88 -8.78
CA GLU A 117 8.67 -28.14 -8.29
C GLU A 117 9.72 -27.74 -9.35
N ASP A 118 10.80 -27.09 -8.93
CA ASP A 118 11.90 -26.63 -9.79
C ASP A 118 11.47 -25.71 -10.96
N ALA A 119 10.37 -24.98 -10.78
CA ALA A 119 9.91 -24.03 -11.78
C ALA A 119 10.81 -22.79 -11.85
N HIS A 120 11.06 -22.36 -13.08
CA HIS A 120 11.79 -21.14 -13.39
C HIS A 120 10.83 -20.08 -13.92
N VAL A 121 10.92 -18.85 -13.40
CA VAL A 121 10.14 -17.71 -13.91
C VAL A 121 11.02 -16.91 -14.86
N VAL A 122 10.58 -16.78 -16.11
CA VAL A 122 11.27 -15.99 -17.14
C VAL A 122 10.40 -14.81 -17.55
N TYR A 123 10.92 -13.60 -17.35
CA TYR A 123 10.30 -12.35 -17.80
C TYR A 123 11.04 -11.80 -19.02
N ILE A 124 10.30 -11.54 -20.10
CA ILE A 124 10.83 -10.98 -21.35
C ILE A 124 10.03 -9.73 -21.69
N ASN A 125 10.71 -8.59 -21.79
CA ASN A 125 10.12 -7.33 -22.26
C ASN A 125 10.52 -7.07 -23.72
N LEU A 126 9.54 -7.02 -24.61
CA LEU A 126 9.72 -6.57 -25.99
C LEU A 126 9.33 -5.08 -26.06
N ASP A 127 10.32 -4.19 -25.92
CA ASP A 127 10.06 -2.75 -25.84
C ASP A 127 9.35 -2.24 -27.10
N GLY A 128 8.28 -1.46 -26.91
CA GLY A 128 7.45 -0.93 -27.99
C GLY A 128 6.68 -1.97 -28.81
N PHE A 129 6.63 -3.24 -28.41
CA PHE A 129 5.94 -4.29 -29.17
C PHE A 129 4.41 -4.21 -29.01
N ALA A 130 3.80 -3.35 -29.80
CA ALA A 130 2.36 -3.22 -29.89
C ALA A 130 1.72 -4.40 -30.63
N ARG A 131 0.45 -4.70 -30.29
CA ARG A 131 -0.31 -5.83 -30.85
C ARG A 131 -0.32 -5.86 -32.39
N TYR A 132 -0.45 -4.69 -33.03
CA TYR A 132 -0.53 -4.63 -34.48
C TYR A 132 0.75 -5.12 -35.18
N TYR A 133 1.92 -5.14 -34.53
CA TYR A 133 3.12 -5.74 -35.13
C TYR A 133 3.02 -7.25 -35.26
N TYR A 134 2.40 -7.90 -34.27
CA TYR A 134 2.09 -9.32 -34.36
C TYR A 134 1.08 -9.59 -35.48
N ASP A 135 0.01 -8.80 -35.55
CA ASP A 135 -1.02 -8.96 -36.58
C ASP A 135 -0.47 -8.72 -37.99
N GLU A 136 0.37 -7.70 -38.16
CA GLU A 136 1.03 -7.37 -39.42
C GLU A 136 2.04 -8.45 -39.86
N ALA A 137 2.75 -9.08 -38.91
CA ALA A 137 3.62 -10.19 -39.25
C ALA A 137 2.83 -11.37 -39.84
N LEU A 138 1.65 -11.67 -39.26
CA LEU A 138 0.80 -12.76 -39.73
C LEU A 138 0.01 -12.43 -41.00
N SER A 139 -0.30 -11.14 -41.24
CA SER A 139 -0.96 -10.71 -42.47
C SER A 139 -0.06 -10.91 -43.70
N ARG A 140 1.27 -10.82 -43.51
CA ARG A 140 2.28 -11.00 -44.56
C ARG A 140 2.58 -12.46 -44.88
N ASP A 141 2.61 -13.31 -43.85
CA ASP A 141 2.76 -14.75 -43.97
C ASP A 141 2.18 -15.41 -42.70
N GLU A 142 1.20 -16.29 -42.88
CA GLU A 142 0.54 -17.00 -41.79
C GLU A 142 1.51 -17.90 -40.98
N ASN A 143 2.64 -18.27 -41.58
CA ASN A 143 3.67 -19.09 -40.97
C ASN A 143 4.70 -18.26 -40.17
N ASN A 144 4.60 -16.93 -40.16
CA ASN A 144 5.46 -16.09 -39.33
C ASN A 144 5.26 -16.37 -37.84
N LEU A 145 6.31 -16.11 -37.06
CA LEU A 145 6.33 -16.21 -35.60
C LEU A 145 5.89 -17.58 -35.03
N PRO A 146 6.36 -18.73 -35.57
CA PRO A 146 5.85 -20.05 -35.20
C PRO A 146 5.99 -20.36 -33.70
N THR A 147 7.11 -19.98 -33.08
CA THR A 147 7.32 -20.15 -31.64
C THR A 147 6.33 -19.35 -30.80
N LEU A 148 6.13 -18.07 -31.13
CA LEU A 148 5.18 -17.22 -30.39
C LEU A 148 3.77 -17.77 -30.55
N ARG A 149 3.37 -18.19 -31.76
CA ARG A 149 2.07 -18.82 -32.00
C ARG A 149 1.85 -20.09 -31.17
N SER A 150 2.86 -20.94 -31.00
CA SER A 150 2.76 -22.13 -30.12
C SER A 150 2.50 -21.72 -28.68
N ILE A 151 3.27 -20.77 -28.15
CA ILE A 151 3.11 -20.26 -26.77
C ILE A 151 1.72 -19.67 -26.57
N LEU A 152 1.19 -18.94 -27.56
CA LEU A 152 -0.14 -18.37 -27.51
C LEU A 152 -1.26 -19.41 -27.56
N ALA A 153 -1.06 -20.51 -28.28
CA ALA A 153 -2.04 -21.59 -28.42
C ALA A 153 -2.08 -22.52 -27.19
N GLU A 154 -0.92 -22.76 -26.57
CA GLU A 154 -0.77 -23.67 -25.42
C GLU A 154 -0.90 -22.94 -24.08
N GLY A 155 -0.66 -21.63 -24.07
CA GLY A 155 -0.63 -20.80 -22.86
C GLY A 155 -1.84 -19.89 -22.69
N VAL A 156 -1.65 -18.86 -21.88
CA VAL A 156 -2.66 -17.81 -21.66
C VAL A 156 -2.24 -16.56 -22.43
N PHE A 157 -3.17 -16.00 -23.18
CA PHE A 157 -2.96 -14.77 -23.93
C PHE A 157 -4.01 -13.70 -23.61
N PHE A 158 -3.53 -12.50 -23.29
CA PHE A 158 -4.38 -11.35 -23.02
C PHE A 158 -4.57 -10.53 -24.30
N GLN A 159 -5.75 -10.64 -24.92
CA GLN A 159 -6.08 -9.94 -26.17
C GLN A 159 -6.12 -8.41 -26.04
N ASP A 160 -6.38 -7.89 -24.83
CA ASP A 160 -6.50 -6.45 -24.56
C ASP A 160 -5.62 -6.04 -23.37
N PHE A 161 -4.33 -6.39 -23.43
CA PHE A 161 -3.34 -5.94 -22.45
C PHE A 161 -2.93 -4.49 -22.74
N ARG A 162 -3.12 -3.61 -21.76
CA ARG A 162 -2.88 -2.16 -21.91
C ARG A 162 -1.84 -1.67 -20.91
N THR A 163 -0.99 -0.77 -21.35
CA THR A 163 -0.14 0.02 -20.45
C THR A 163 -0.97 1.12 -19.80
N THR A 164 -0.51 1.57 -18.63
CA THR A 164 -1.02 2.77 -17.96
C THR A 164 -0.22 4.01 -18.39
N ALA A 165 -0.80 5.19 -18.18
CA ALA A 165 -0.10 6.44 -18.44
C ALA A 165 0.93 6.74 -17.33
N PRO A 166 2.12 7.26 -17.68
CA PRO A 166 2.62 7.47 -19.03
C PRO A 166 3.16 6.17 -19.66
N SER A 167 2.85 5.92 -20.94
CA SER A 167 3.34 4.78 -21.71
C SER A 167 4.78 4.99 -22.19
N VAL A 168 5.70 5.19 -21.25
CA VAL A 168 7.14 5.41 -21.48
C VAL A 168 7.91 4.28 -20.79
N THR A 169 9.00 3.83 -21.42
CA THR A 169 9.80 2.67 -21.00
C THR A 169 10.08 2.62 -19.49
N ASN A 170 10.68 3.66 -18.90
CA ASN A 170 11.03 3.69 -17.46
C ASN A 170 9.80 3.56 -16.55
N PRO A 171 8.76 4.41 -16.65
CA PRO A 171 7.53 4.25 -15.89
C PRO A 171 6.89 2.87 -16.06
N VAL A 172 6.68 2.40 -17.29
CA VAL A 172 5.95 1.16 -17.57
C VAL A 172 6.67 -0.05 -17.00
N GLN A 173 7.99 -0.16 -17.21
CA GLN A 173 8.75 -1.28 -16.67
C GLN A 173 8.76 -1.28 -15.14
N ASN A 174 8.86 -0.12 -14.48
CA ASN A 174 8.71 -0.02 -13.03
C ASN A 174 7.31 -0.46 -12.56
N MET A 175 6.26 -0.09 -13.29
CA MET A 175 4.89 -0.51 -12.98
C MET A 175 4.72 -2.04 -13.09
N ILE A 176 5.33 -2.66 -14.11
CA ILE A 176 5.28 -4.11 -14.31
C ILE A 176 5.96 -4.85 -13.15
N ILE A 177 7.20 -4.50 -12.81
CA ILE A 177 7.96 -5.23 -11.78
C ILE A 177 7.48 -4.97 -10.35
N SER A 178 6.79 -3.86 -10.11
CA SER A 178 6.19 -3.55 -8.80
C SER A 178 4.72 -3.96 -8.70
N GLY A 179 4.08 -4.36 -9.81
CA GLY A 179 2.63 -4.60 -9.85
C GLY A 179 1.79 -3.38 -9.44
N ALA A 180 2.30 -2.17 -9.70
CA ALA A 180 1.79 -0.92 -9.14
C ALA A 180 1.76 0.19 -10.21
N THR A 181 0.98 1.25 -10.03
CA THR A 181 0.94 2.39 -10.98
C THR A 181 2.00 3.44 -10.65
N SER A 182 2.22 4.42 -11.54
CA SER A 182 3.07 5.59 -11.27
C SER A 182 2.67 6.39 -10.03
N ALA A 183 1.43 6.27 -9.56
CA ALA A 183 1.01 6.86 -8.29
C ALA A 183 1.75 6.26 -7.09
N ILE A 184 2.17 4.99 -7.18
CA ILE A 184 2.88 4.24 -6.14
C ILE A 184 4.36 4.20 -6.45
N THR A 185 4.78 3.86 -7.68
CA THR A 185 6.21 3.79 -8.05
C THR A 185 6.89 5.17 -8.07
N LYS A 186 6.10 6.25 -8.16
CA LYS A 186 6.54 7.65 -8.30
C LYS A 186 7.39 7.93 -9.53
N ASN A 187 7.50 7.00 -10.49
CA ASN A 187 8.22 7.21 -11.74
C ASN A 187 7.25 7.64 -12.85
N VAL A 188 7.43 8.85 -13.36
CA VAL A 188 6.63 9.48 -14.43
C VAL A 188 7.50 10.01 -15.57
N TYR A 189 8.75 9.52 -15.70
CA TYR A 189 9.77 9.94 -16.67
C TYR A 189 10.28 11.37 -16.50
N ARG A 190 9.41 12.39 -16.60
CA ARG A 190 9.79 13.80 -16.42
C ARG A 190 8.67 14.56 -15.73
N TYR A 191 9.03 15.44 -14.81
CA TYR A 191 8.09 16.37 -14.22
C TYR A 191 8.76 17.73 -13.97
N TYR A 192 7.95 18.78 -13.89
CA TYR A 192 8.40 20.10 -13.52
C TYR A 192 8.20 20.32 -12.02
N ASP A 193 9.28 20.59 -11.30
CA ASP A 193 9.24 20.94 -9.88
C ASP A 193 9.14 22.46 -9.72
N ARG A 194 8.02 22.90 -9.13
CA ARG A 194 7.74 24.32 -8.89
C ARG A 194 8.60 24.92 -7.79
N ASN A 195 9.01 24.13 -6.79
CA ASN A 195 9.77 24.64 -5.64
C ASN A 195 11.19 25.02 -6.06
N THR A 196 11.76 24.25 -6.98
CA THR A 196 13.12 24.41 -7.49
C THR A 196 13.16 25.05 -8.88
N ASN A 197 12.00 25.22 -9.53
CA ASN A 197 11.83 25.78 -10.86
C ASN A 197 12.66 25.05 -11.95
N VAL A 198 12.70 23.72 -11.89
CA VAL A 198 13.43 22.89 -12.86
C VAL A 198 12.59 21.74 -13.38
N VAL A 199 12.91 21.29 -14.60
CA VAL A 199 12.40 20.03 -15.13
C VAL A 199 13.32 18.91 -14.67
N ILE A 200 12.78 17.96 -13.92
CA ILE A 200 13.50 16.80 -13.40
C ILE A 200 13.21 15.61 -14.33
N GLN A 201 14.27 14.97 -14.82
CA GLN A 201 14.19 13.70 -15.53
C GLN A 201 14.52 12.55 -14.58
N GLN A 202 13.62 11.59 -14.50
CA GLN A 202 13.77 10.35 -13.75
C GLN A 202 14.43 9.28 -14.62
N ALA A 203 15.35 8.55 -14.02
CA ALA A 203 15.98 7.36 -14.57
C ALA A 203 15.35 6.10 -13.94
N ARG A 204 16.09 5.46 -13.03
CA ARG A 204 15.80 4.13 -12.47
C ARG A 204 15.01 4.18 -11.15
N GLU A 205 14.59 5.36 -10.71
CA GLU A 205 13.94 5.53 -9.42
C GLU A 205 12.62 4.75 -9.37
N ASN A 206 12.40 4.02 -8.29
CA ASN A 206 11.14 3.36 -7.98
C ASN A 206 10.92 3.41 -6.47
N ALA A 207 9.83 4.03 -6.04
CA ALA A 207 9.46 4.11 -4.63
C ALA A 207 8.69 2.87 -4.14
N ALA A 208 8.27 2.00 -5.06
CA ALA A 208 7.61 0.74 -4.75
C ALA A 208 8.65 -0.38 -4.74
N GLU A 209 8.43 -1.34 -3.85
CA GLU A 209 9.17 -2.59 -3.88
C GLU A 209 8.91 -3.34 -5.20
N THR A 210 9.93 -4.04 -5.69
CA THR A 210 9.87 -4.78 -6.95
C THR A 210 9.94 -6.29 -6.71
N ILE A 211 9.54 -7.07 -7.71
CA ILE A 211 9.76 -8.52 -7.71
C ILE A 211 11.26 -8.86 -7.59
N VAL A 212 12.15 -8.01 -8.10
CA VAL A 212 13.61 -8.20 -7.97
C VAL A 212 14.03 -8.06 -6.51
N ASP A 213 13.52 -7.05 -5.80
CA ASP A 213 13.79 -6.89 -4.36
C ASP A 213 13.34 -8.13 -3.60
N ARG A 214 12.11 -8.58 -3.84
CA ARG A 214 11.53 -9.75 -3.16
C ARG A 214 12.29 -11.04 -3.41
N VAL A 215 12.72 -11.28 -4.65
CA VAL A 215 13.50 -12.48 -5.01
C VAL A 215 14.86 -12.44 -4.32
N VAL A 216 15.53 -11.28 -4.29
CA VAL A 216 16.81 -11.10 -3.61
C VAL A 216 16.68 -11.27 -2.09
N ASP A 217 15.63 -10.69 -1.49
CA ASP A 217 15.37 -10.73 -0.04
C ASP A 217 14.94 -12.13 0.43
N ALA A 218 14.28 -12.90 -0.44
CA ALA A 218 13.95 -14.31 -0.22
C ALA A 218 15.13 -15.26 -0.47
N ASP A 219 16.31 -14.74 -0.80
CA ASP A 219 17.52 -15.50 -1.16
C ASP A 219 17.32 -16.51 -2.31
N LEU A 220 16.43 -16.18 -3.25
CA LEU A 220 16.22 -16.96 -4.47
C LEU A 220 17.23 -16.56 -5.55
N SER A 221 17.62 -17.52 -6.38
CA SER A 221 18.53 -17.28 -7.49
C SER A 221 17.86 -16.49 -8.61
N ILE A 222 18.54 -15.45 -9.11
CA ILE A 222 18.06 -14.59 -10.18
C ILE A 222 19.20 -14.18 -11.11
N ALA A 223 18.89 -14.12 -12.40
CA ALA A 223 19.74 -13.52 -13.41
C ALA A 223 18.93 -12.52 -14.25
N SER A 224 19.58 -11.42 -14.62
CA SER A 224 18.99 -10.37 -15.46
C SER A 224 19.93 -10.05 -16.62
N VAL A 225 19.38 -9.95 -17.84
CA VAL A 225 20.14 -9.57 -19.04
C VAL A 225 19.68 -8.19 -19.50
N SER A 226 20.55 -7.20 -19.36
CA SER A 226 20.32 -5.81 -19.80
C SER A 226 19.05 -5.13 -19.26
N PHE A 227 18.39 -5.70 -18.24
CA PHE A 227 17.23 -5.09 -17.60
C PHE A 227 17.68 -4.16 -16.47
N TYR A 228 18.00 -2.93 -16.86
CA TYR A 228 18.68 -1.91 -16.03
C TYR A 228 17.98 -1.56 -14.71
N LEU A 229 16.67 -1.83 -14.57
CA LEU A 229 15.96 -1.63 -13.31
C LEU A 229 16.38 -2.62 -12.22
N ALA A 230 16.86 -3.80 -12.59
CA ALA A 230 17.37 -4.80 -11.65
C ALA A 230 18.83 -4.54 -11.23
N GLU A 231 19.56 -3.69 -11.95
CA GLU A 231 21.02 -3.49 -11.79
C GLU A 231 21.43 -3.10 -10.37
N SER A 232 20.60 -2.31 -9.67
CA SER A 232 20.92 -1.86 -8.31
C SER A 232 20.87 -2.97 -7.24
N ARG A 233 20.22 -4.10 -7.56
CA ARG A 233 20.00 -5.23 -6.64
C ARG A 233 20.84 -6.45 -6.96
N LEU A 234 21.53 -6.43 -8.10
CA LEU A 234 22.26 -7.56 -8.67
C LEU A 234 23.73 -7.19 -8.89
N THR A 235 24.58 -8.20 -9.13
CA THR A 235 26.03 -8.01 -9.31
C THR A 235 26.52 -8.72 -10.58
N SER A 236 27.67 -8.32 -11.11
CA SER A 236 28.26 -8.96 -12.29
C SER A 236 29.03 -10.25 -11.99
N ASN A 237 29.17 -10.63 -10.71
CA ASN A 237 30.08 -11.69 -10.27
C ASN A 237 29.45 -12.73 -9.33
N ASP A 238 28.23 -12.50 -8.83
CA ASP A 238 27.50 -13.48 -8.03
C ASP A 238 26.58 -14.29 -8.94
N PRO A 239 26.84 -15.59 -9.18
CA PRO A 239 26.00 -16.42 -10.02
C PRO A 239 24.58 -16.64 -9.47
N ARG A 240 24.34 -16.36 -8.17
CA ARG A 240 23.00 -16.41 -7.59
C ARG A 240 22.22 -15.10 -7.78
N LYS A 241 22.90 -13.98 -8.07
CA LYS A 241 22.30 -12.63 -8.17
C LYS A 241 22.90 -11.88 -9.36
N LEU A 242 22.85 -12.48 -10.54
CA LEU A 242 23.67 -12.08 -11.68
C LEU A 242 23.00 -10.97 -12.51
N TYR A 243 23.72 -9.87 -12.73
CA TYR A 243 23.42 -8.87 -13.74
C TYR A 243 24.38 -9.00 -14.91
N ILE A 244 23.82 -9.23 -16.10
CA ILE A 244 24.55 -9.38 -17.35
C ILE A 244 24.36 -8.08 -18.14
N PRO A 245 25.34 -7.16 -18.14
CA PRO A 245 25.24 -5.92 -18.90
C PRO A 245 25.40 -6.18 -20.41
N PRO A 246 24.98 -5.24 -21.27
CA PRO A 246 25.31 -5.30 -22.69
C PRO A 246 26.83 -5.24 -22.90
N ASP A 247 27.35 -6.16 -23.72
CA ASP A 247 28.76 -6.16 -24.14
C ASP A 247 28.93 -5.31 -25.41
N THR A 248 29.29 -4.05 -25.20
CA THR A 248 29.58 -3.09 -26.29
C THR A 248 30.94 -3.31 -26.94
N THR A 249 31.77 -4.19 -26.39
CA THR A 249 33.11 -4.51 -26.93
C THR A 249 33.10 -5.74 -27.83
N ASN A 250 32.01 -6.50 -27.82
CA ASN A 250 31.85 -7.68 -28.65
C ASN A 250 31.98 -7.31 -30.15
N PRO A 251 32.94 -7.89 -30.90
CA PRO A 251 33.14 -7.56 -32.31
C PRO A 251 31.87 -7.73 -33.17
N LYS A 252 31.00 -8.70 -32.83
CA LYS A 252 29.72 -8.91 -33.53
C LYS A 252 28.69 -7.82 -33.20
N VAL A 253 28.71 -7.25 -32.00
CA VAL A 253 27.83 -6.14 -31.59
C VAL A 253 28.30 -4.85 -32.26
N VAL A 254 29.62 -4.58 -32.22
CA VAL A 254 30.22 -3.41 -32.88
C VAL A 254 29.90 -3.39 -34.38
N ALA A 255 30.04 -4.53 -35.06
CA ALA A 255 29.75 -4.63 -36.49
C ALA A 255 28.27 -4.36 -36.86
N ARG A 256 27.32 -4.55 -35.93
CA ARG A 256 25.89 -4.28 -36.15
C ARG A 256 25.52 -2.81 -35.88
N GLY A 257 26.25 -2.11 -35.02
CA GLY A 257 26.01 -0.70 -34.67
C GLY A 257 26.52 0.31 -35.70
N THR A 258 27.22 -0.14 -36.73
CA THR A 258 27.79 0.68 -37.82
C THR A 258 27.03 0.54 -39.15
N ALA A 259 25.89 -0.15 -39.16
CA ALA A 259 25.04 -0.35 -40.34
C ALA A 259 23.86 0.63 -40.36
#